data_AF-K0CCL5-F1
#
_entry.id   AF-K0CCL5-F1
#
_cell.length_a   1.000
_cell.length_b   1.000
_cell.length_c   1.000
_cell.angle_alpha   90.00
_cell.angle_beta   90.00
_cell.angle_gamma   90.00
#
_symmetry.space_group_name_H-M   'P 1'
#
loop_
_entity.id
_entity.type
_entity.pdbx_description
1 polymer ?
#
loop_
_entity_poly.entity_id
_entity_poly.type
_entity_poly.pdbx_seq_one_letter_code
_entity_poly.pdbx_strand_id
1 'polypeptide(L)' 'MTLKQFVKGIESGKYPGHHIRNINGVKTPVSNPDGSKNNNLD' A
#
# COMPACT_ATOMS: atom_id res chain seq x y z
N MET A 1 -12.56 0.29 7.36
CA MET A 1 -11.39 1.11 6.96
C MET A 1 -11.69 1.75 5.62
N THR A 2 -11.60 3.08 5.50
CA THR A 2 -11.73 3.75 4.20
C THR A 2 -10.38 3.87 3.51
N LEU A 3 -10.36 3.96 2.18
CA LEU A 3 -9.13 4.16 1.41
C LEU A 3 -8.29 5.35 1.94
N LYS A 4 -8.97 6.45 2.32
CA LYS A 4 -8.32 7.65 2.89
C LYS A 4 -7.66 7.36 4.25
N GLN A 5 -8.30 6.57 5.10
CA GLN A 5 -7.72 6.16 6.38
C GLN A 5 -6.52 5.23 6.17
N PHE A 6 -6.58 4.35 5.17
CA PHE A 6 -5.48 3.45 4.84
C PHE A 6 -4.26 4.20 4.30
N VAL A 7 -4.45 5.12 3.35
CA VAL A 7 -3.37 5.97 2.81
C VAL A 7 -2.68 6.77 3.91
N LYS A 8 -3.46 7.42 4.80
CA LYS A 8 -2.89 8.15 5.94
C LYS A 8 -2.09 7.25 6.87
N GLY A 9 -2.53 6.01 7.11
CA GLY A 9 -1.79 5.05 7.92
C GLY A 9 -0.48 4.58 7.26
N ILE A 10 -0.45 4.46 5.93
CA ILE A 10 0.78 4.15 5.18
C ILE A 10 1.75 5.34 5.28
N GLU A 11 1.26 6.55 5.04
CA GLU A 11 2.05 7.79 5.19
C GLU A 11 2.55 7.99 6.63
N SER A 12 1.81 7.51 7.64
CA SER A 12 2.25 7.56 9.04
C SER A 12 3.15 6.39 9.45
N GLY A 13 3.55 5.50 8.53
CA GLY A 13 4.42 4.35 8.83
C GLY A 13 3.74 3.22 9.62
N LYS A 14 2.40 3.23 9.74
CA LYS A 14 1.64 2.19 10.45
C LYS A 14 1.64 0.84 9.69
N TYR A 15 1.88 0.88 8.38
CA TYR A 15 1.88 -0.30 7.51
C TYR A 15 3.24 -0.44 6.81
N PRO A 16 4.25 -1.03 7.48
CA PRO A 16 5.61 -1.14 6.93
C PRO A 16 5.70 -2.00 5.67
N GLY A 17 4.72 -2.88 5.43
CA GLY A 17 4.60 -3.67 4.21
C GLY A 17 3.88 -2.97 3.05
N HIS A 18 3.60 -1.67 3.15
CA HIS A 18 2.91 -0.89 2.12
C HIS A 18 3.59 0.45 1.90
N HIS A 19 3.47 1.00 0.70
CA HIS A 19 3.94 2.34 0.35
C HIS A 19 2.95 3.01 -0.61
N ILE A 20 3.01 4.34 -0.72
CA ILE A 20 2.21 5.08 -1.69
C ILE A 20 3.04 5.28 -2.96
N ARG A 21 2.48 4.93 -4.12
CA ARG A 21 3.03 5.29 -5.43
C ARG A 21 2.18 6.38 -6.07
N ASN A 22 2.83 7.26 -6.81
CA ASN A 22 2.13 8.20 -7.68
C ASN A 22 2.03 7.58 -9.08
N ILE A 23 0.82 7.17 -9.48
CA ILE A 23 0.55 6.57 -10.80
C ILE A 23 -0.33 7.56 -11.56
N ASN A 24 0.17 8.12 -12.66
CA ASN A 24 -0.54 9.12 -13.47
C ASN A 24 -1.09 10.32 -12.66
N GLY A 25 -0.37 10.76 -11.63
CA GLY A 25 -0.80 11.86 -10.74
C GLY A 25 -1.74 11.45 -9.61
N VAL A 26 -2.07 10.17 -9.48
CA VAL A 26 -2.93 9.63 -8.42
C VAL A 26 -2.09 8.89 -7.38
N LYS A 27 -2.26 9.27 -6.11
CA LYS A 27 -1.68 8.55 -4.96
C LYS A 27 -2.38 7.19 -4.80
N THR A 28 -1.67 6.12 -5.09
CA THR A 28 -2.15 4.73 -5.02
C THR A 28 -1.41 4.00 -3.91
N PRO A 29 -2.11 3.46 -2.90
CA PRO A 29 -1.49 2.56 -1.93
C PRO A 29 -1.16 1.23 -2.58
N VAL A 30 0.09 0.78 -2.45
CA VAL A 30 0.58 -0.50 -2.99
C VAL A 30 1.31 -1.28 -1.89
N SER A 31 1.28 -2.61 -1.96
CA SER A 31 2.08 -3.45 -1.09
C SER A 31 3.55 -3.41 -1.51
N ASN A 32 4.45 -3.61 -0.54
CA ASN A 32 5.84 -3.87 -0.84
C ASN A 32 5.94 -5.20 -1.56
N PRO A 33 6.76 -5.29 -2.62
CA PRO A 33 7.09 -6.58 -3.19
C PRO A 33 7.89 -7.36 -2.14
N ASP A 34 7.25 -8.21 -1.37
CA ASP A 34 7.95 -9.32 -0.76
C ASP A 34 8.24 -10.29 -1.90
N GLY A 35 9.47 -10.83 -1.99
CA GLY A 35 9.84 -11.80 -3.03
C GLY A 35 9.01 -13.10 -3.00
N SER A 36 7.91 -13.14 -2.24
CA SER A 36 6.98 -14.24 -2.14
C SER A 36 5.93 -14.11 -3.26
N LYS A 37 5.83 -15.16 -4.09
CA LYS A 37 4.78 -15.26 -5.10
C LYS A 37 3.39 -15.54 -4.49
N ASN A 38 3.30 -15.77 -3.17
CA ASN A 38 2.11 -16.28 -2.49
C ASN A 38 1.11 -15.18 -2.06
N ASN A 39 1.43 -13.90 -2.24
CA ASN A 39 0.58 -12.81 -1.76
C ASN A 39 -0.59 -12.42 -2.68
N ASN A 40 -0.99 -13.27 -3.61
CA ASN A 40 -2.19 -13.05 -4.41
C ASN A 40 -3.24 -14.15 -4.17
N LEU A 41 -3.85 -14.06 -2.98
CA LEU A 41 -5.23 -14.45 -2.64
C LEU A 41 -5.75 -15.76 -3.25
N ASP A 42 -5.90 -16.79 -2.40
CA ASP A 42 -6.97 -17.79 -2.58
C ASP A 42 -8.26 -17.24 -1.94
#